data_AF-A0A7J5IGD8-F1
#
_entry.id   AF-A0A7J5IGD8-F1
#
_cell.length_a   1.000
_cell.length_b   1.000
_cell.length_c   1.000
_cell.angle_alpha   90.00
_cell.angle_beta   90.00
_cell.angle_gamma   90.00
#
_symmetry.space_group_name_H-M   'P 1'
#
loop_
_entity.id
_entity.type
_entity.pdbx_description
1 polymer ?
#
loop_
_entity_poly.entity_id
_entity_poly.type
_entity_poly.pdbx_seq_one_letter_code
_entity_poly.pdbx_strand_id
1 'polypeptide(L)'
;MLELFFFKKRDIRNIIVFVIALLLTKSTAGYIITFLLLGFKYLFYSKLKYLPFFFVIILCFVIFLFPHIEEEVFSKLDEDNYNYLSTLSRISSVVLPIQMWLDNPFYGIGLGHFSSLYSIYAMKEFGMDFRSDSSSTNTILNTITIYGWWIGVMVVYGMYKTTYCFVNQKNILLLLIFLLLFSNEEMRNSLFYNLLVAYGFASKNDNRILKNELCFLR
;
A
#
# COMPACT_ATOMS: atom_id res chain seq x y z
N MET A 1 -8.88 -1.27 -7.31
CA MET A 1 -7.93 -2.39 -7.54
C MET A 1 -8.35 -3.69 -6.86
N LEU A 2 -8.46 -3.77 -5.53
CA LEU A 2 -8.82 -5.02 -4.83
C LEU A 2 -10.17 -5.61 -5.29
N GLU A 3 -11.09 -4.75 -5.76
CA GLU A 3 -12.36 -5.16 -6.37
C GLU A 3 -12.20 -6.14 -7.55
N LEU A 4 -11.20 -5.94 -8.42
CA LEU A 4 -10.87 -6.85 -9.55
C LEU A 4 -10.44 -8.25 -9.11
N PHE A 5 -9.98 -8.37 -7.87
CA PHE A 5 -9.44 -9.60 -7.30
C PHE A 5 -10.49 -10.37 -6.53
N PHE A 6 -11.38 -9.67 -5.80
CA PHE A 6 -12.30 -10.30 -4.86
C PHE A 6 -13.75 -10.38 -5.30
N PHE A 7 -14.19 -9.62 -6.32
CA PHE A 7 -15.55 -9.75 -6.85
C PHE A 7 -15.66 -10.80 -7.96
N LYS A 8 -16.69 -11.66 -7.84
CA LYS A 8 -16.91 -12.81 -8.72
C LYS A 8 -17.42 -12.42 -10.11
N LYS A 9 -18.28 -11.41 -10.21
CA LYS A 9 -18.72 -10.84 -11.49
C LYS A 9 -17.80 -9.69 -11.87
N ARG A 10 -17.11 -9.84 -13.00
CA ARG A 10 -16.24 -8.82 -13.57
C ARG A 10 -16.95 -8.23 -14.77
N ASP A 11 -17.41 -6.99 -14.65
CA ASP A 11 -17.80 -6.22 -15.82
C ASP A 11 -16.54 -5.73 -16.53
N ILE A 12 -16.44 -5.98 -17.83
CA ILE A 12 -15.31 -5.55 -18.67
C ILE A 12 -15.17 -4.02 -18.64
N ARG A 13 -16.27 -3.29 -18.44
CA ARG A 13 -16.28 -1.83 -18.27
C ARG A 13 -15.45 -1.41 -17.06
N ASN A 14 -15.60 -2.09 -15.93
CA ASN A 14 -14.84 -1.80 -14.72
C ASN A 14 -13.35 -2.06 -14.92
N ILE A 15 -12.99 -3.13 -15.65
CA ILE A 15 -11.59 -3.43 -15.99
C ILE A 15 -10.98 -2.30 -16.82
N ILE A 16 -11.69 -1.83 -17.85
CA ILE A 16 -11.23 -0.73 -18.71
C ILE A 16 -11.03 0.54 -17.89
N VAL A 17 -11.99 0.89 -17.02
CA VAL A 17 -11.88 2.05 -16.12
C VAL A 17 -10.65 1.92 -15.22
N PHE A 18 -10.38 0.74 -14.66
CA PHE A 18 -9.20 0.53 -13.82
C PHE A 18 -7.88 0.61 -14.60
N VAL A 19 -7.83 0.09 -15.83
CA VAL A 19 -6.65 0.21 -16.69
C VAL A 19 -6.40 1.67 -17.03
N ILE A 20 -7.43 2.41 -17.45
CA ILE A 20 -7.31 3.85 -17.72
C ILE A 20 -6.87 4.61 -16.47
N ALA A 21 -7.47 4.33 -15.32
CA ALA A 21 -7.08 4.97 -14.06
C ALA A 21 -5.61 4.68 -13.69
N LEU A 22 -5.15 3.43 -13.86
CA LEU A 22 -3.75 3.07 -13.63
C LEU A 22 -2.81 3.84 -14.56
N LEU A 23 -3.11 3.92 -15.86
CA LEU A 23 -2.31 4.67 -16.83
C LEU A 23 -2.27 6.15 -16.51
N LEU A 24 -3.41 6.73 -16.11
CA LEU A 24 -3.50 8.15 -15.76
C LEU A 24 -2.79 8.48 -14.45
N THR A 25 -2.76 7.57 -13.47
CA THR A 25 -2.09 7.83 -12.19
C THR A 25 -0.56 7.93 -12.30
N LYS A 26 0.06 7.45 -13.39
CA LYS A 26 1.52 7.44 -13.60
C LYS A 26 2.32 7.02 -12.34
N SER A 27 1.79 6.08 -11.57
CA SER A 27 2.36 5.69 -10.26
C SER A 27 3.13 4.38 -10.37
N THR A 28 4.46 4.44 -10.19
CA THR A 28 5.36 3.29 -10.20
C THR A 28 4.93 2.24 -9.17
N ALA A 29 4.56 2.67 -7.96
CA ALA A 29 4.05 1.81 -6.91
C ALA A 29 2.72 1.13 -7.30
N GLY A 30 1.81 1.88 -7.94
CA GLY A 30 0.56 1.33 -8.44
C GLY A 30 0.77 0.19 -9.43
N TYR A 31 1.70 0.35 -10.38
CA TYR A 31 2.05 -0.70 -11.34
C TYR A 31 2.63 -1.95 -10.65
N ILE A 32 3.56 -1.78 -9.72
CA ILE A 32 4.17 -2.89 -8.97
C ILE A 32 3.13 -3.65 -8.14
N ILE A 33 2.29 -2.94 -7.39
CA ILE A 33 1.24 -3.55 -6.57
C ILE A 33 0.25 -4.32 -7.44
N THR A 34 -0.14 -3.76 -8.58
CA THR A 34 -1.03 -4.43 -9.54
C THR A 34 -0.42 -5.75 -10.01
N PHE A 35 0.86 -5.71 -10.39
CA PHE A 35 1.60 -6.89 -10.85
C PHE A 35 1.67 -7.98 -9.77
N LEU A 36 1.99 -7.60 -8.53
CA LEU A 36 2.03 -8.53 -7.39
C LEU A 36 0.66 -9.16 -7.11
N LEU A 37 -0.43 -8.39 -7.12
CA LEU A 37 -1.79 -8.91 -6.93
C LEU A 37 -2.19 -9.90 -8.04
N LEU A 38 -1.74 -9.68 -9.27
CA LEU A 38 -2.00 -10.60 -10.38
C LEU A 38 -1.18 -11.87 -10.28
N GLY A 39 0.11 -11.76 -9.95
CA GLY A 39 0.95 -12.92 -9.64
C GLY A 39 0.34 -13.75 -8.52
N PHE A 40 -0.13 -13.10 -7.46
CA PHE A 40 -0.85 -13.73 -6.36
C PHE A 40 -2.09 -14.50 -6.84
N LYS A 41 -2.97 -13.84 -7.62
CA LYS A 41 -4.18 -14.46 -8.17
C LYS A 41 -3.85 -15.64 -9.09
N TYR A 42 -2.81 -15.54 -9.89
CA TYR A 42 -2.37 -16.61 -10.78
C TYR A 42 -1.92 -17.84 -9.98
N LEU A 43 -1.10 -17.65 -8.95
CA LEU A 43 -0.57 -18.74 -8.12
C LEU A 43 -1.67 -19.46 -7.33
N PHE A 44 -2.66 -18.74 -6.81
CA PHE A 44 -3.63 -19.31 -5.85
C PHE A 44 -5.03 -19.62 -6.45
N TYR A 45 -5.44 -18.98 -7.55
CA TYR A 45 -6.83 -19.05 -8.03
C TYR A 45 -7.00 -19.39 -9.52
N SER A 46 -5.93 -19.47 -10.30
CA SER A 46 -6.01 -19.58 -11.75
C SER A 46 -5.73 -21.00 -12.27
N LYS A 47 -6.63 -21.54 -13.11
CA LYS A 47 -6.30 -22.59 -14.11
C LYS A 47 -5.88 -21.99 -15.47
N LEU A 48 -5.91 -20.66 -15.62
CA LEU A 48 -5.72 -19.94 -16.87
C LEU A 48 -4.24 -19.61 -17.09
N LYS A 49 -3.56 -20.43 -17.91
CA LYS A 49 -2.12 -20.34 -18.22
C LYS A 49 -1.67 -19.02 -18.88
N TYR A 50 -2.58 -18.22 -19.44
CA TYR A 50 -2.23 -17.10 -20.34
C TYR A 50 -2.44 -15.70 -19.74
N LEU A 51 -3.00 -15.61 -18.53
CA LEU A 51 -3.24 -14.33 -17.86
C LEU A 51 -1.97 -13.49 -17.60
N PRO A 52 -0.81 -14.08 -17.20
CA PRO A 52 0.44 -13.33 -17.12
C PRO A 52 0.94 -12.85 -18.49
N PHE A 53 0.71 -13.63 -19.57
CA PHE A 53 1.12 -13.25 -20.92
C PHE A 53 0.34 -12.03 -21.44
N PHE A 54 -0.98 -11.98 -21.20
CA PHE A 54 -1.81 -10.81 -21.52
C PHE A 54 -1.34 -9.54 -20.80
N PHE A 55 -0.81 -9.69 -19.58
CA PHE A 55 -0.30 -8.56 -18.79
C PHE A 55 1.10 -8.11 -19.20
N VAL A 56 1.98 -9.02 -19.63
CA VAL A 56 3.26 -8.67 -20.25
C VAL A 56 2.99 -7.87 -21.53
N ILE A 57 1.99 -8.25 -22.32
CA ILE A 57 1.58 -7.49 -23.51
C ILE A 57 1.09 -6.09 -23.13
N ILE A 58 0.25 -5.96 -22.09
CA ILE A 58 -0.19 -4.64 -21.60
C ILE A 58 1.00 -3.82 -21.11
N LEU A 59 1.93 -4.40 -20.35
CA LEU A 59 3.12 -3.71 -19.86
C LEU A 59 4.00 -3.23 -21.02
N CYS A 60 4.27 -4.08 -22.01
CA CYS A 60 5.00 -3.73 -23.22
C CYS A 60 4.26 -2.65 -24.04
N PHE A 61 2.93 -2.70 -24.09
CA PHE A 61 2.10 -1.70 -24.77
C PHE A 61 2.15 -0.34 -24.06
N VAL A 62 2.20 -0.32 -22.73
CA VAL A 62 2.36 0.91 -21.94
C VAL A 62 3.76 1.50 -22.13
N ILE A 63 4.80 0.67 -22.12
CA ILE A 63 6.18 1.11 -22.40
C ILE A 63 6.28 1.67 -23.84
N PHE A 64 5.59 1.05 -24.80
CA PHE A 64 5.59 1.49 -26.20
C PHE A 64 4.79 2.79 -26.45
N LEU A 65 3.66 2.99 -25.77
CA LEU A 65 2.82 4.18 -25.92
C LEU A 65 3.40 5.44 -25.27
N PHE A 66 4.32 5.29 -24.32
CA PHE A 66 4.92 6.40 -23.62
C PHE A 66 6.46 6.32 -23.69
N PRO A 67 7.06 6.69 -24.83
CA PRO A 67 8.51 6.59 -25.06
C PRO A 67 9.37 7.51 -24.16
N HIS A 68 8.77 8.36 -23.32
CA HIS A 68 9.45 9.19 -22.32
C HIS A 68 9.12 8.80 -20.86
N ILE A 69 8.50 7.63 -20.62
CA ILE A 69 8.35 7.08 -19.26
C ILE A 69 9.71 6.90 -18.60
N GLU A 70 10.75 6.54 -19.37
CA GLU A 70 12.09 6.37 -18.82
C GLU A 70 12.59 7.68 -18.18
N GLU A 71 12.43 8.82 -18.85
CA GLU A 71 12.80 10.11 -18.26
C GLU A 71 11.92 10.45 -17.06
N GLU A 72 10.59 10.32 -17.09
CA GLU A 72 9.74 10.66 -15.93
C GLU A 72 9.91 9.72 -14.72
N VAL A 73 10.28 8.46 -14.94
CA VAL A 73 10.43 7.44 -13.88
C VAL A 73 11.87 7.35 -13.38
N PHE A 74 12.88 7.42 -14.26
CA PHE A 74 14.29 7.37 -13.90
C PHE A 74 14.88 8.74 -13.56
N SER A 75 14.32 9.87 -14.01
CA SER A 75 14.73 11.21 -13.52
C SER A 75 14.49 11.41 -12.02
N LYS A 76 13.68 10.56 -11.40
CA LYS A 76 13.49 10.52 -9.94
C LYS A 76 14.71 9.95 -9.20
N LEU A 77 15.64 9.29 -9.90
CA LEU A 77 16.86 8.72 -9.33
C LEU A 77 18.08 9.64 -9.47
N ASP A 78 17.94 10.77 -10.18
CA ASP A 78 19.01 11.71 -10.45
C ASP A 78 18.95 12.89 -9.46
N GLU A 79 20.06 13.18 -8.78
CA GLU A 79 20.10 14.14 -7.66
C GLU A 79 19.94 15.60 -8.11
N ASP A 80 20.31 15.90 -9.36
CA ASP A 80 20.27 17.26 -9.93
C ASP A 80 18.89 17.64 -10.52
N ASN A 81 17.90 16.76 -10.44
CA ASN A 81 16.59 16.98 -11.05
C ASN A 81 15.54 17.51 -10.05
N TYR A 82 14.62 18.38 -10.49
CA TYR A 82 13.48 18.83 -9.69
C TYR A 82 12.62 17.66 -9.15
N ASN A 83 12.60 16.54 -9.88
CA ASN A 83 11.92 15.31 -9.48
C ASN A 83 12.59 14.58 -8.29
N TYR A 84 13.84 14.92 -7.93
CA TYR A 84 14.55 14.40 -6.76
C TYR A 84 13.81 14.70 -5.45
N LEU A 85 13.10 15.84 -5.38
CA LEU A 85 12.28 16.20 -4.22
C LEU A 85 11.19 15.15 -3.93
N SER A 86 10.63 14.52 -4.97
CA SER A 86 9.66 13.42 -4.81
C SER A 86 10.30 12.14 -4.29
N THR A 87 11.59 11.93 -4.52
CA THR A 87 12.33 10.78 -3.99
C THR A 87 12.73 11.02 -2.55
N LEU A 88 13.24 12.22 -2.26
CA LEU A 88 13.50 12.66 -0.90
C LEU A 88 12.27 12.64 -0.02
N SER A 89 11.09 13.03 -0.52
CA SER A 89 9.85 12.94 0.25
C SER A 89 9.47 11.49 0.58
N ARG A 90 9.74 10.53 -0.33
CA ARG A 90 9.54 9.09 -0.07
C ARG A 90 10.58 8.50 0.88
N ILE A 91 11.81 8.98 0.85
CA ILE A 91 12.85 8.59 1.82
C ILE A 91 12.47 9.15 3.19
N SER A 92 12.06 10.41 3.26
CA SER A 92 11.68 11.07 4.51
C SER A 92 10.46 10.39 5.16
N SER A 93 9.52 9.88 4.35
CA SER A 93 8.35 9.11 4.82
C SER A 93 8.67 7.79 5.51
N VAL A 94 9.92 7.32 5.40
CA VAL A 94 10.43 6.14 6.10
C VAL A 94 11.40 6.54 7.20
N VAL A 95 12.39 7.38 6.89
CA VAL A 95 13.48 7.73 7.80
C VAL A 95 12.98 8.54 9.00
N LEU A 96 12.18 9.59 8.76
CA LEU A 96 11.76 10.50 9.84
C LEU A 96 10.84 9.78 10.85
N PRO A 97 9.80 9.02 10.42
CA PRO A 97 8.99 8.23 11.35
C PRO A 97 9.81 7.24 12.18
N ILE A 98 10.83 6.59 11.59
CA ILE A 98 11.70 5.65 12.31
C ILE A 98 12.50 6.39 13.39
N GLN A 99 13.13 7.53 13.07
CA GLN A 99 13.89 8.30 14.04
C GLN A 99 13.01 8.79 15.18
N MET A 100 11.87 9.38 14.86
CA MET A 100 10.89 9.85 15.86
C MET A 100 10.39 8.70 16.74
N TRP A 101 10.23 7.50 16.17
CA TRP A 101 9.86 6.30 16.92
C TRP A 101 10.99 5.82 17.82
N LEU A 102 12.24 5.82 17.36
CA LEU A 102 13.40 5.42 18.19
C LEU A 102 13.55 6.30 19.43
N ASP A 103 13.17 7.58 19.32
CA ASP A 103 13.18 8.50 20.47
C ASP A 103 12.01 8.27 21.44
N ASN A 104 10.88 7.72 20.97
CA ASN A 104 9.68 7.47 21.80
C ASN A 104 8.99 6.12 21.45
N PRO A 105 9.65 4.97 21.66
CA PRO A 105 9.20 3.72 21.03
C PRO A 105 7.93 3.14 21.65
N PHE A 106 7.75 3.34 22.97
CA PHE A 106 6.67 2.71 23.74
C PHE A 106 5.34 3.42 23.57
N TYR A 107 5.26 4.72 23.80
CA TYR A 107 3.99 5.46 23.79
C TYR A 107 3.76 6.24 22.49
N GLY A 108 4.77 6.28 21.62
CA GLY A 108 4.77 7.16 20.47
C GLY A 108 4.83 8.62 20.88
N ILE A 109 4.79 9.50 19.88
CA ILE A 109 4.88 10.95 20.08
C ILE A 109 3.52 11.65 20.17
N GLY A 110 2.43 10.93 19.92
CA GLY A 110 1.07 11.46 19.91
C GLY A 110 0.70 12.21 18.63
N LEU A 111 -0.60 12.17 18.29
CA LEU A 111 -1.12 12.73 17.03
C LEU A 111 -0.94 14.25 16.95
N GLY A 112 -1.11 14.95 18.08
CA GLY A 112 -0.98 16.41 18.15
C GLY A 112 0.43 16.94 17.89
N HIS A 113 1.46 16.12 18.10
CA HIS A 113 2.86 16.51 17.91
C HIS A 113 3.48 15.98 16.61
N PHE A 114 2.81 15.04 15.93
CA PHE A 114 3.35 14.39 14.74
C PHE A 114 3.75 15.39 13.65
N SER A 115 2.85 16.32 13.30
CA SER A 115 3.11 17.28 12.21
C SER A 115 4.28 18.22 12.54
N SER A 116 4.31 18.78 13.75
CA SER A 116 5.38 19.68 14.17
C SER A 116 6.73 18.98 14.28
N LEU A 117 6.75 17.77 14.86
CA LEU A 117 7.99 17.00 15.01
C LEU A 117 8.51 16.51 13.65
N TYR A 118 7.62 16.13 12.73
CA TYR A 118 8.02 15.74 11.39
C TYR A 118 8.80 16.85 10.68
N SER A 119 8.30 18.10 10.70
CA SER A 119 9.01 19.25 10.15
C SER A 119 10.35 19.53 10.85
N ILE A 120 10.41 19.39 12.17
CA ILE A 120 11.65 19.60 12.94
C ILE A 120 12.71 18.56 12.57
N TYR A 121 12.34 17.28 12.50
CA TYR A 121 13.26 16.20 12.13
C TYR A 121 13.66 16.30 10.66
N ALA A 122 12.73 16.70 9.78
CA ALA A 122 13.03 16.97 8.38
C ALA A 122 14.10 18.06 8.22
N MET A 123 13.94 19.17 8.92
CA MET A 123 14.92 20.27 8.90
C MET A 123 16.27 19.84 9.45
N LYS A 124 16.28 18.99 10.48
CA LYS A 124 17.52 18.47 11.08
C LYS A 124 18.27 17.51 10.15
N GLU A 125 17.58 16.58 9.50
CA GLU A 125 18.24 15.53 8.70
C GLU A 125 18.47 15.91 7.24
N PHE A 126 17.52 16.63 6.64
CA PHE A 126 17.56 16.95 5.21
C PHE A 126 17.80 18.44 4.95
N GLY A 127 17.86 19.29 5.98
CA GLY A 127 17.98 20.75 5.81
C GLY A 127 16.76 21.39 5.14
N MET A 128 15.64 20.67 5.07
CA MET A 128 14.42 21.09 4.37
C MET A 128 13.18 20.87 5.24
N ASP A 129 12.24 21.79 5.16
CA ASP A 129 10.95 21.67 5.85
C ASP A 129 9.99 20.79 5.05
N PHE A 130 10.02 19.48 5.31
CA PHE A 130 9.00 18.57 4.82
C PHE A 130 7.79 18.60 5.76
N ARG A 131 6.61 18.85 5.21
CA ARG A 131 5.35 18.78 5.96
C ARG A 131 4.84 17.35 6.00
N SER A 132 4.32 16.94 7.16
CA SER A 132 3.72 15.61 7.35
C SER A 132 2.64 15.30 6.32
N ASP A 133 1.84 16.30 5.97
CA ASP A 133 0.63 16.09 5.15
C ASP A 133 0.94 15.83 3.67
N SER A 134 2.13 16.22 3.21
CA SER A 134 2.58 16.03 1.82
C SER A 134 3.64 14.95 1.68
N SER A 135 4.43 14.70 2.72
CA SER A 135 5.62 13.85 2.63
C SER A 135 5.49 12.55 3.41
N SER A 136 4.63 12.48 4.43
CA SER A 136 4.51 11.32 5.30
C SER A 136 3.53 10.28 4.76
N THR A 137 3.91 9.56 3.72
CA THR A 137 3.02 8.61 3.02
C THR A 137 2.93 7.22 3.64
N ASN A 138 3.79 6.85 4.60
CA ASN A 138 3.80 5.49 5.15
C ASN A 138 2.83 5.32 6.33
N THR A 139 1.60 4.89 6.05
CA THR A 139 0.55 4.71 7.07
C THR A 139 1.01 3.87 8.27
N ILE A 140 1.74 2.77 8.02
CA ILE A 140 2.11 1.80 9.06
C ILE A 140 3.18 2.39 9.98
N LEU A 141 4.25 2.93 9.40
CA LEU A 141 5.30 3.59 10.18
C LEU A 141 4.73 4.79 10.93
N ASN A 142 3.92 5.62 10.28
CA ASN A 142 3.29 6.77 10.91
C ASN A 142 2.40 6.36 12.09
N THR A 143 1.69 5.23 11.98
CA THR A 143 0.89 4.67 13.09
C THR A 143 1.80 4.24 14.24
N ILE A 144 2.90 3.53 13.96
CA ILE A 144 3.89 3.11 14.97
C ILE A 144 4.50 4.32 15.67
N THR A 145 4.88 5.35 14.92
CA THR A 145 5.52 6.55 15.46
C THR A 145 4.57 7.35 16.33
N ILE A 146 3.30 7.49 15.93
CA ILE A 146 2.32 8.26 16.71
C ILE A 146 1.92 7.54 17.99
N TYR A 147 1.64 6.25 17.88
CA TYR A 147 0.95 5.50 18.93
C TYR A 147 1.84 4.50 19.68
N GLY A 148 3.07 4.29 19.21
CA GLY A 148 4.01 3.33 19.76
C GLY A 148 3.93 1.94 19.14
N TRP A 149 4.92 1.11 19.49
CA TRP A 149 5.10 -0.21 18.87
C TRP A 149 3.93 -1.17 19.17
N TRP A 150 3.26 -1.05 20.31
CA TRP A 150 2.15 -1.94 20.68
C TRP A 150 0.94 -1.76 19.75
N ILE A 151 0.56 -0.51 19.41
CA ILE A 151 -0.49 -0.26 18.41
C ILE A 151 -0.02 -0.74 17.04
N GLY A 152 1.23 -0.47 16.67
CA GLY A 152 1.80 -0.95 15.42
C GLY A 152 1.70 -2.46 15.25
N VAL A 153 2.09 -3.22 16.28
CA VAL A 153 1.99 -4.68 16.30
C VAL A 153 0.55 -5.13 16.21
N MET A 154 -0.39 -4.48 16.90
CA MET A 154 -1.82 -4.78 16.77
C MET A 154 -2.32 -4.57 15.35
N VAL A 155 -1.93 -3.49 14.68
CA VAL A 155 -2.31 -3.22 13.28
C VAL A 155 -1.75 -4.28 12.35
N VAL A 156 -0.45 -4.57 12.40
CA VAL A 156 0.19 -5.58 11.53
C VAL A 156 -0.41 -6.96 11.78
N TYR A 157 -0.68 -7.30 13.04
CA TYR A 157 -1.33 -8.56 13.40
C TYR A 157 -2.77 -8.64 12.92
N GLY A 158 -3.53 -7.54 13.02
CA GLY A 158 -4.87 -7.42 12.48
C GLY A 158 -4.88 -7.66 10.97
N MET A 159 -3.99 -6.97 10.23
CA MET A 159 -3.81 -7.18 8.79
C MET A 159 -3.44 -8.62 8.44
N TYR A 160 -2.56 -9.24 9.23
CA TYR A 160 -2.20 -10.64 9.04
C TYR A 160 -3.41 -11.56 9.18
N LYS A 161 -4.28 -11.33 10.15
CA LYS A 161 -5.55 -12.06 10.26
C LYS A 161 -6.47 -11.78 9.08
N THR A 162 -6.53 -10.56 8.58
CA THR A 162 -7.34 -10.21 7.41
C THR A 162 -6.94 -11.02 6.18
N THR A 163 -5.66 -11.40 6.03
CA THR A 163 -5.23 -12.28 4.92
C THR A 163 -5.97 -13.62 4.91
N TYR A 164 -6.30 -14.15 6.10
CA TYR A 164 -7.07 -15.38 6.23
C TYR A 164 -8.48 -15.21 5.66
N CYS A 165 -9.11 -14.05 5.84
CA CYS A 165 -10.46 -13.80 5.33
C CYS A 165 -10.54 -13.84 3.80
N PHE A 166 -9.46 -13.44 3.12
CA PHE A 166 -9.43 -13.39 1.66
C PHE A 166 -9.09 -14.76 1.03
N VAL A 167 -8.25 -15.56 1.68
CA VAL A 167 -7.64 -16.76 1.07
C VAL A 167 -7.96 -18.04 1.85
N ASN A 168 -8.71 -17.94 2.96
CA ASN A 168 -8.96 -19.04 3.92
C ASN A 168 -7.67 -19.68 4.48
N GLN A 169 -6.55 -18.98 4.37
CA GLN A 169 -5.25 -19.37 4.93
C GLN A 169 -4.44 -18.12 5.23
N LYS A 170 -3.60 -18.20 6.26
CA LYS A 170 -2.66 -17.13 6.59
C LYS A 170 -1.65 -17.03 5.45
N ASN A 171 -1.52 -15.84 4.84
CA ASN A 171 -0.70 -15.69 3.65
C ASN A 171 0.26 -14.51 3.76
N ILE A 172 1.55 -14.82 3.90
CA ILE A 172 2.62 -13.83 4.06
C ILE A 172 2.75 -12.95 2.80
N LEU A 173 2.56 -13.51 1.60
CA LEU A 173 2.62 -12.73 0.37
C LEU A 173 1.50 -11.68 0.31
N LEU A 174 0.28 -12.04 0.71
CA LEU A 174 -0.83 -11.09 0.78
C LEU A 174 -0.61 -10.04 1.88
N LEU A 175 -0.02 -10.43 3.01
CA LEU A 175 0.40 -9.48 4.05
C LEU A 175 1.40 -8.47 3.48
N LEU A 176 2.44 -8.92 2.79
CA LEU A 176 3.44 -8.04 2.17
C LEU A 176 2.80 -7.08 1.16
N ILE A 177 1.83 -7.55 0.36
CA ILE A 177 1.08 -6.69 -0.56
C ILE A 177 0.30 -5.60 0.20
N PHE A 178 -0.35 -5.93 1.33
CA PHE A 178 -1.02 -4.92 2.15
C PHE A 178 -0.03 -3.94 2.77
N LEU A 179 1.10 -4.42 3.30
CA LEU A 179 2.12 -3.54 3.87
C LEU A 179 2.63 -2.56 2.81
N LEU A 180 2.92 -3.03 1.59
CA LEU A 180 3.32 -2.18 0.47
C LEU A 180 2.21 -1.19 0.07
N LEU A 181 0.96 -1.63 -0.01
CA LEU A 181 -0.17 -0.78 -0.38
C LEU A 181 -0.34 0.37 0.61
N PHE A 182 -0.28 0.10 1.92
CA PHE A 182 -0.43 1.11 2.96
C PHE A 182 0.85 1.89 3.27
N SER A 183 1.99 1.51 2.68
CA SER A 183 3.23 2.30 2.78
C SER A 183 3.31 3.43 1.75
N ASN A 184 2.45 3.42 0.72
CA ASN A 184 2.53 4.35 -0.40
C ASN A 184 1.65 5.60 -0.26
N GLU A 185 0.65 5.56 0.62
CA GLU A 185 -0.31 6.65 0.83
C GLU A 185 -0.69 6.72 2.30
N GLU A 186 -0.98 7.94 2.77
CA GLU A 186 -1.38 8.19 4.16
C GLU A 186 -2.88 7.90 4.34
N MET A 187 -3.17 6.72 4.88
CA MET A 187 -4.51 6.15 5.01
C MET A 187 -4.95 5.94 6.46
N ARG A 188 -4.27 6.53 7.47
CA ARG A 188 -4.64 6.35 8.89
C ARG A 188 -6.11 6.72 9.15
N ASN A 189 -6.58 7.79 8.51
CA ASN A 189 -7.97 8.27 8.63
C ASN A 189 -8.92 7.61 7.62
N SER A 190 -8.43 6.70 6.78
CA SER A 190 -9.26 6.00 5.80
C SER A 190 -10.14 4.96 6.49
N LEU A 191 -11.44 5.03 6.23
CA LEU A 191 -12.39 4.00 6.65
C LEU A 191 -11.96 2.61 6.14
N PHE A 192 -11.45 2.55 4.91
CA PHE A 192 -11.06 1.30 4.26
C PHE A 192 -9.93 0.58 5.01
N TYR A 193 -8.87 1.32 5.36
CA TYR A 193 -7.74 0.81 6.13
C TYR A 193 -8.20 0.29 7.51
N ASN A 194 -8.97 1.11 8.24
CA ASN A 194 -9.43 0.77 9.58
C ASN A 194 -10.39 -0.43 9.56
N LEU A 195 -11.28 -0.52 8.57
CA LEU A 195 -12.18 -1.66 8.39
C LEU A 195 -11.41 -2.95 8.12
N LEU A 196 -10.36 -2.92 7.28
CA LEU A 196 -9.57 -4.12 7.01
C LEU A 196 -8.90 -4.66 8.27
N VAL A 197 -8.30 -3.78 9.09
CA VAL A 197 -7.68 -4.17 10.36
C VAL A 197 -8.72 -4.72 11.32
N ALA A 198 -9.84 -4.01 11.50
CA ALA A 198 -10.94 -4.44 12.37
C ALA A 198 -11.54 -5.78 11.93
N TYR A 199 -11.71 -6.00 10.62
CA TYR A 199 -12.23 -7.25 10.08
C TYR A 199 -11.31 -8.44 10.38
N GLY A 200 -10.00 -8.24 10.37
CA GLY A 200 -9.03 -9.25 10.80
C GLY A 200 -9.23 -9.67 12.25
N PHE A 201 -9.55 -8.72 13.15
CA PHE A 201 -9.84 -9.04 14.55
C PHE A 201 -11.23 -9.65 14.76
N ALA A 202 -12.23 -9.18 14.01
CA ALA A 202 -13.61 -9.67 14.07
C ALA A 202 -13.77 -11.08 13.46
N SER A 203 -12.87 -11.46 12.56
CA SER A 203 -12.79 -12.80 11.99
C SER A 203 -12.45 -13.81 13.09
N LYS A 204 -13.47 -14.35 13.72
CA LYS A 204 -13.34 -15.57 14.54
C LYS A 204 -12.87 -16.69 13.63
N ASN A 205 -12.00 -17.56 14.15
CA ASN A 205 -11.72 -18.90 13.62
C ASN A 205 -12.97 -19.81 13.49
N ASP A 206 -14.17 -19.26 13.69
CA ASP A 206 -15.43 -19.94 13.46
C ASP A 206 -15.67 -20.09 11.96
N ASN A 207 -15.33 -21.29 11.48
CA ASN A 207 -15.70 -21.87 10.17
C ASN A 207 -17.21 -21.77 9.82
N ARG A 208 -18.06 -21.21 10.70
CA ARG A 208 -19.52 -21.08 10.54
C ARG A 208 -19.98 -19.70 10.06
N ILE A 209 -19.30 -18.60 10.43
CA ILE A 209 -19.75 -17.24 10.04
C ILE A 209 -19.21 -16.87 8.66
N LEU A 210 -17.93 -17.15 8.40
CA LEU A 210 -17.29 -16.96 7.09
C LEU A 210 -17.98 -17.76 5.97
N LYS A 211 -18.57 -18.91 6.29
CA LYS A 211 -19.24 -19.75 5.29
C LYS A 211 -20.57 -19.16 4.82
N ASN A 212 -21.21 -18.27 5.57
CA ASN A 212 -22.51 -17.69 5.22
C ASN A 212 -22.40 -16.28 4.62
N GLU A 213 -21.44 -15.46 5.06
CA GLU A 213 -21.29 -14.10 4.48
C GLU A 213 -20.38 -14.03 3.25
N LEU A 214 -19.33 -14.87 3.15
CA LEU A 214 -18.63 -15.05 1.86
C LEU A 214 -19.45 -15.89 0.87
N CYS A 215 -20.56 -16.52 1.30
CA CYS A 215 -21.49 -17.15 0.37
C CYS A 215 -22.30 -16.13 -0.44
N PHE A 216 -22.42 -14.88 0.05
CA PHE A 216 -23.03 -13.79 -0.71
C PHE A 216 -22.13 -13.26 -1.84
N LEU A 217 -20.83 -13.58 -1.80
CA LEU A 217 -19.87 -13.27 -2.86
C LEU A 217 -19.44 -14.52 -3.67
N ARG A 218 -20.08 -15.66 -3.46
CA ARG A 218 -19.66 -16.94 -4.06
C ARG A 218 -20.33 -17.35 -5.34
#